data_AF-A0A380JYP5-F1
#
_entry.id   AF-A0A380JYP5-F1
#
_cell.length_a   1.000
_cell.length_b   1.000
_cell.length_c   1.000
_cell.angle_alpha   90.00
_cell.angle_beta   90.00
_cell.angle_gamma   90.00
#
_symmetry.space_group_name_H-M   'P 1'
#
loop_
_entity.id
_entity.type
_entity.pdbx_description
1 polymer ?
#
loop_
_entity_poly.entity_id
_entity_poly.type
_entity_poly.pdbx_seq_one_letter_code
_entity_poly.pdbx_strand_id
1 'polypeptide(L)'
;MDVKTPQPGWVKEGFQKNYIVWLDNHIRVLMADLNPLTITNLKIGATGIVGGGFAGYGMYVLGYRGDFLDITNHRIVSAKTFHKQYNKIEDN
;
A
#
# COMPACT_ATOMS: atom_id res chain seq x y z
N MET A 1 20.15 -1.49 21.38
CA MET A 1 19.30 -0.28 21.40
C MET A 1 18.50 -0.33 20.11
N ASP A 2 17.17 -0.43 20.17
CA ASP A 2 16.34 -0.36 18.96
C ASP A 2 16.52 1.03 18.34
N VAL A 3 17.18 1.08 17.19
CA VAL A 3 17.21 2.28 16.37
C VAL A 3 15.78 2.54 15.94
N LYS A 4 15.12 3.53 16.55
CA LYS A 4 13.82 3.99 16.08
C LYS A 4 14.02 4.66 14.72
N THR A 5 13.90 3.89 13.65
CA THR A 5 13.77 4.45 12.31
C THR A 5 12.59 5.41 12.33
N PRO A 6 12.77 6.68 11.96
CA PRO A 6 11.69 7.64 11.98
C PRO A 6 10.56 7.15 11.07
N GLN A 7 9.31 7.21 11.57
CA GLN A 7 8.15 6.83 10.78
C GLN A 7 8.09 7.72 9.53
N PRO A 8 8.01 7.13 8.32
CA PRO A 8 7.94 7.93 7.09
C PRO A 8 6.70 8.83 7.09
N GLY A 9 6.84 10.07 6.59
CA GLY A 9 5.76 11.06 6.57
C GLY A 9 4.49 10.57 5.88
N TRP A 10 4.63 9.79 4.79
CA TRP A 10 3.50 9.24 4.04
C TRP A 10 2.65 8.27 4.87
N VAL A 11 3.24 7.57 5.84
CA VAL A 11 2.48 6.65 6.70
C VAL A 11 1.55 7.46 7.60
N LYS A 12 2.07 8.55 8.19
CA LYS A 12 1.28 9.45 9.04
C LYS A 12 0.15 10.11 8.25
N GLU A 13 0.47 10.60 7.05
CA GLU A 13 -0.51 11.20 6.14
C GLU A 13 -1.61 10.20 5.74
N GLY A 14 -1.24 8.96 5.42
CA GLY A 14 -2.18 7.90 5.06
C GLY A 14 -3.22 7.62 6.14
N PHE A 15 -2.81 7.62 7.42
CA PHE A 15 -3.75 7.51 8.53
C PHE A 15 -4.59 8.79 8.71
N GLN A 16 -3.99 9.97 8.64
CA GLN A 16 -4.71 11.25 8.79
C GLN A 16 -5.80 11.45 7.73
N LYS A 17 -5.56 10.99 6.50
CA LYS A 17 -6.50 11.08 5.38
C LYS A 17 -7.44 9.88 5.27
N ASN A 18 -7.38 8.93 6.21
CA ASN A 18 -8.13 7.66 6.19
C ASN A 18 -7.87 6.78 4.95
N TYR A 19 -6.72 6.96 4.30
CA TYR A 19 -6.25 6.03 3.26
C TYR A 19 -5.79 4.71 3.89
N ILE A 20 -5.31 4.75 5.14
CA ILE A 20 -5.05 3.58 5.95
C ILE A 20 -5.95 3.68 7.18
N VAL A 21 -6.76 2.66 7.42
CA VAL A 21 -7.68 2.61 8.57
C VAL A 21 -7.49 1.29 9.30
N TRP A 22 -7.40 1.35 10.63
CA TRP A 22 -7.46 0.15 11.48
C TRP A 22 -8.89 -0.36 11.58
N LEU A 23 -9.08 -1.63 11.27
CA LEU A 23 -10.33 -2.38 11.42
C LEU A 23 -10.01 -3.60 12.29
N ASP A 24 -10.32 -3.50 13.58
CA ASP A 24 -10.04 -4.53 14.58
C ASP A 24 -8.58 -5.02 14.55
N ASN A 25 -8.32 -6.19 13.97
CA ASN A 25 -7.02 -6.86 13.92
C ASN A 25 -6.25 -6.66 12.60
N HIS A 26 -6.78 -5.86 11.67
CA HIS A 26 -6.19 -5.64 10.36
C HIS A 26 -6.31 -4.17 9.94
N ILE A 27 -5.61 -3.80 8.88
CA ILE A 27 -5.77 -2.51 8.23
C ILE A 27 -6.51 -2.68 6.91
N ARG A 28 -7.25 -1.64 6.53
CA ARG A 28 -7.77 -1.46 5.17
C ARG A 28 -7.04 -0.28 4.53
N VAL A 29 -6.50 -0.51 3.34
CA VAL A 29 -5.66 0.44 2.62
C VAL A 29 -6.31 0.83 1.29
N LEU A 30 -6.59 2.11 1.10
CA LEU A 30 -6.98 2.71 -0.18
C LEU A 30 -5.74 2.94 -1.04
N MET A 31 -5.41 1.99 -1.92
CA MET A 31 -4.15 2.00 -2.66
C MET A 31 -4.05 3.11 -3.70
N ALA A 32 -5.18 3.58 -4.24
CA ALA A 32 -5.23 4.62 -5.26
C ALA A 32 -4.68 5.97 -4.79
N ASP A 33 -4.84 6.28 -3.49
CA ASP A 33 -4.50 7.59 -2.92
C ASP A 33 -3.17 7.60 -2.15
N LEU A 34 -2.50 6.45 -2.01
CA LEU A 34 -1.17 6.35 -1.38
C LEU A 34 0.00 6.72 -2.29
N ASN A 35 -0.25 7.00 -3.58
CA ASN A 35 0.78 7.43 -4.51
C ASN A 35 0.25 8.53 -5.46
N PRO A 36 0.80 9.77 -5.42
CA PRO A 36 0.37 10.85 -6.30
C PRO A 36 0.58 10.55 -7.80
N LEU A 37 1.51 9.68 -8.18
CA LEU A 37 1.72 9.26 -9.59
C LEU A 37 0.60 8.35 -10.10
N THR A 38 -0.18 7.73 -9.21
CA THR A 38 -1.26 6.79 -9.54
C THR A 38 -2.55 7.51 -9.90
N ILE A 39 -2.78 8.72 -9.37
CA ILE A 39 -3.94 9.57 -9.72
C ILE A 39 -3.95 9.88 -11.23
N THR A 40 -2.78 10.11 -11.82
CA THR A 40 -2.63 10.44 -13.24
C THR A 40 -2.89 9.22 -14.13
N ASN A 41 -2.41 8.03 -13.73
CA ASN A 41 -2.61 6.79 -14.49
C ASN A 41 -4.01 6.20 -14.33
N LEU A 42 -4.68 6.40 -13.18
CA LEU A 42 -6.06 5.97 -12.97
C LEU A 42 -7.04 6.73 -13.87
N LYS A 43 -6.80 8.03 -14.09
CA LYS A 43 -7.56 8.83 -15.07
C LYS A 43 -7.42 8.33 -16.51
N ILE A 44 -6.25 7.78 -16.86
CA ILE A 44 -5.98 7.20 -18.19
C ILE A 44 -6.55 5.78 -18.31
N GLY A 45 -6.47 4.96 -17.26
CA GLY A 45 -6.96 3.59 -17.22
C GLY A 45 -8.49 3.45 -17.16
N ALA A 46 -9.21 4.47 -16.66
CA ALA A 46 -10.68 4.51 -16.67
C ALA A 46 -11.27 4.58 -18.09
N THR A 47 -10.50 5.04 -19.08
CA THR A 47 -10.94 5.17 -20.48
C THR A 47 -10.57 3.99 -21.39
N GLY A 48 -9.86 2.98 -20.90
CA GLY A 48 -9.48 1.86 -21.76
C GLY A 48 -8.85 0.70 -21.01
N ILE A 49 -9.66 -0.27 -20.60
CA ILE A 49 -9.41 -1.72 -20.64
C ILE A 49 -10.77 -2.40 -20.41
N VAL A 50 -11.19 -3.19 -21.40
CA VAL A 50 -12.26 -4.17 -21.26
C VAL A 50 -11.75 -5.25 -20.29
N GLY A 51 -11.97 -5.07 -18.99
CA GLY A 51 -11.45 -5.99 -17.97
C GLY A 51 -11.35 -5.43 -16.55
N GLY A 52 -12.41 -4.78 -16.04
CA GLY A 52 -12.57 -4.60 -14.59
C GLY A 52 -11.63 -3.59 -13.91
N GLY A 53 -11.35 -2.44 -14.53
CA GLY A 53 -10.62 -1.36 -13.88
C GLY A 53 -11.36 -0.85 -12.63
N PHE A 54 -10.74 -0.97 -11.45
CA PHE A 54 -11.01 -0.35 -10.14
C PHE A 54 -12.47 0.03 -9.77
N ALA A 55 -13.47 -0.64 -10.32
CA ALA A 55 -14.88 -0.36 -10.07
C ALA A 55 -15.33 -1.14 -8.82
N GLY A 56 -15.22 -0.51 -7.65
CA GLY A 56 -15.78 -1.00 -6.39
C GLY A 56 -14.76 -1.29 -5.28
N TYR A 57 -15.12 -2.14 -4.33
CA TYR A 57 -14.32 -2.58 -3.17
C TYR A 57 -12.89 -3.09 -3.53
N GLY A 58 -12.59 -3.34 -4.81
CA GLY A 58 -11.24 -3.65 -5.31
C GLY A 58 -10.22 -2.51 -5.20
N MET A 59 -10.61 -1.33 -4.74
CA MET A 59 -9.65 -0.24 -4.38
C MET A 59 -9.00 -0.44 -3.01
N TYR A 60 -9.61 -1.26 -2.14
CA TYR A 60 -9.15 -1.47 -0.78
C TYR A 60 -8.42 -2.80 -0.64
N VAL A 61 -7.21 -2.77 -0.08
CA VAL A 61 -6.43 -3.96 0.22
C VAL A 61 -6.34 -4.14 1.72
N LEU A 62 -6.57 -5.37 2.20
CA LEU A 62 -6.48 -5.71 3.62
C LEU A 62 -5.07 -6.18 3.96
N GLY A 63 -4.56 -5.73 5.10
CA GLY A 63 -3.27 -6.16 5.63
C GLY A 63 -3.36 -6.54 7.09
N TYR A 64 -2.70 -7.63 7.45
CA TYR A 64 -2.65 -8.13 8.81
C TYR A 64 -1.32 -7.78 9.45
N ARG A 65 -1.27 -7.88 10.78
CA ARG A 65 -0.02 -7.68 11.52
C ARG A 65 1.06 -8.63 11.01
N GLY A 66 2.20 -8.05 10.60
CA GLY A 66 3.34 -8.79 10.05
C GLY A 66 3.40 -8.81 8.53
N ASP A 67 2.34 -8.36 7.84
CA ASP A 67 2.40 -8.10 6.41
C ASP A 67 3.18 -6.82 6.08
N PHE A 68 3.64 -6.73 4.84
CA PHE A 68 4.44 -5.64 4.29
C PHE A 68 3.62 -4.88 3.25
N LEU A 69 3.51 -3.56 3.42
CA LEU A 69 2.85 -2.68 2.46
C LEU A 69 3.86 -2.27 1.37
N ASP A 70 3.68 -2.80 0.16
CA ASP A 70 4.46 -2.43 -1.02
C ASP A 70 3.69 -1.38 -1.83
N ILE A 71 4.01 -0.12 -1.56
CA ILE A 71 3.39 1.04 -2.23
C ILE A 71 3.78 1.14 -3.72
N THR A 72 4.94 0.60 -4.10
CA THR A 72 5.46 0.67 -5.47
C THR A 72 4.63 -0.20 -6.40
N ASN A 73 4.26 -1.39 -5.92
CA ASN A 73 3.47 -2.36 -6.67
C ASN A 73 2.00 -2.42 -6.21
N HIS A 74 1.55 -1.44 -5.41
CA HIS A 74 0.17 -1.32 -4.93
C HIS A 74 -0.39 -2.59 -4.29
N ARG A 75 0.39 -3.27 -3.45
CA ARG A 75 0.01 -4.56 -2.88
C ARG A 75 0.43 -4.72 -1.42
N ILE A 76 -0.26 -5.63 -0.73
CA ILE A 76 0.17 -6.11 0.58
C ILE A 76 0.78 -7.50 0.40
N VAL A 77 1.95 -7.69 0.99
CA VAL A 77 2.79 -8.87 0.84
C VAL A 77 2.93 -9.55 2.18
N SER A 78 2.60 -10.84 2.26
CA SER A 78 2.80 -11.59 3.50
C SER A 78 4.29 -11.63 3.88
N ALA A 79 4.58 -11.78 5.18
CA ALA A 79 5.96 -11.96 5.63
C ALA A 79 6.69 -13.06 4.86
N LYS A 80 6.05 -14.23 4.66
CA LYS A 80 6.64 -15.35 3.92
C LYS A 80 7.03 -14.96 2.50
N THR A 81 6.15 -14.27 1.77
CA THR A 81 6.41 -13.85 0.40
C THR A 81 7.48 -12.77 0.35
N PHE A 82 7.42 -11.80 1.28
CA PHE A 82 8.40 -10.71 1.37
C PHE A 82 9.82 -11.25 1.52
N HIS A 83 10.06 -12.10 2.52
CA HIS A 83 11.39 -12.68 2.77
C HIS A 83 11.86 -13.63 1.66
N LYS A 84 10.96 -14.16 0.82
CA LYS A 84 11.32 -15.00 -0.33
C LYS A 84 11.68 -14.18 -1.58
N GLN A 85 11.01 -13.06 -1.80
CA GLN A 85 11.04 -12.33 -3.08
C GLN A 85 11.76 -10.97 -3.01
N TYR A 86 11.96 -10.42 -1.82
CA TYR A 86 12.57 -9.11 -1.61
C TYR A 86 13.92 -9.27 -0.92
N ASN A 87 14.89 -8.47 -1.36
CA ASN A 87 16.16 -8.31 -0.68
C ASN A 87 16.19 -6.93 -0.04
N LYS A 88 16.64 -6.86 1.22
CA LYS A 88 16.96 -5.57 1.83
C LYS A 88 18.19 -5.02 1.11
N ILE A 89 18.10 -3.78 0.65
CA ILE A 89 19.28 -3.03 0.26
C ILE A 89 19.86 -2.50 1.57
N GLU A 90 21.11 -2.85 1.87
CA GLU A 90 21.83 -2.24 2.98
C GLU A 90 22.21 -0.81 2.57
N ASP A 91 21.91 0.17 3.42
CA ASP A 91 22.36 1.55 3.21
C ASP A 91 23.89 1.57 3.42
N ASN A 92 24.65 1.82 2.36
CA ASN A 92 26.10 2.06 2.41
C ASN A 92 26.43 3.47 2.92
#